data_AF-A0A6J0U6W1-F1
#
_entry.id   AF-A0A6J0U6W1-F1
#
_cell.length_a   1.000
_cell.length_b   1.000
_cell.length_c   1.000
_cell.angle_alpha   90.00
_cell.angle_beta   90.00
_cell.angle_gamma   90.00
#
_symmetry.space_group_name_H-M   'P 1'
#
loop_
_entity.id
_entity.type
_entity.pdbx_description
1 polymer ?
#
loop_
_entity_poly.entity_id
_entity_poly.type
_entity_poly.pdbx_seq_one_letter_code
_entity_poly.pdbx_strand_id
1 'polypeptide(L)'
;MSLYSTPAKDLDKFIYDSLQPNMDFLDRVSRDVDTICSFLKENCFRDSPPPQTKVLKVVKGGSSGKGTALKGASDADLVVFLNVFKSYSDQEKDRKEIIGEIRKKLEECVKQKGMQVEIEPTPWPNPRVLSFTFYSWDGEESTEFDVLPAYDALGQHRKGERPDPQVYIDLIQISSRGGEFSPCFTELQRDFVVKHPTKLKSLIRLVKYWYKEHIYPYKSQLQRGKSLPPKYALELLAVYAWERGSQKTDFDMAEGFRTVLWLIQQYRQLCIFWTINYDFQDETLGRYLRNQLQKPRPVILDPADPTGNVGEGCWDLVAQEAAICSQQICCTTFDGRPVAYWDVPTSSDRLQLHSGSFIRHEEPPQEETWYCTILNRMPEAIRVAKGYEHMGQECDVDSEKLLSKNREASPAPTRQIALGERGRFRRLFIRVLCAWKAAGAMALRLNVKLLTGELHSLITSPSRTVWDFKVQVEEKTGVSPYQQRLACQKGTCVDLADNTPLSAYGLESGNTLLLIVKNEESIRVFLKNDRGRTSTYLVLPSDLVSQFREQVQRQENIHTDQFWLVYEGKPLENGHKLSYYKIAPNGTIFLNLRLRGGWMDQPRCPPCLG
;
A
#
# COMPACT_ATOMS: atom_id res chain seq x y z
N MET A 1 -8.98 20.82 7.65
CA MET A 1 -7.91 20.33 8.54
C MET A 1 -6.78 19.83 7.67
N SER A 2 -5.51 19.99 8.08
CA SER A 2 -4.38 19.42 7.35
C SER A 2 -4.11 17.99 7.84
N LEU A 3 -3.46 17.17 7.01
CA LEU A 3 -3.12 15.78 7.35
C LEU A 3 -2.36 15.67 8.68
N TYR A 4 -1.36 16.54 8.90
CA TYR A 4 -0.54 16.49 10.12
C TYR A 4 -1.31 16.85 11.39
N SER A 5 -2.45 17.54 11.25
CA SER A 5 -3.36 17.86 12.35
C SER A 5 -4.52 16.87 12.52
N THR A 6 -4.58 15.81 11.70
CA THR A 6 -5.63 14.80 11.78
C THR A 6 -5.17 13.65 12.68
N PRO A 7 -5.90 13.28 13.75
CA PRO A 7 -5.57 12.12 14.56
C PRO A 7 -5.58 10.82 13.74
N ALA A 8 -4.70 9.87 14.06
CA ALA A 8 -4.61 8.57 13.37
C ALA A 8 -5.96 7.87 13.17
N LYS A 9 -6.81 7.84 14.21
CA LYS A 9 -8.15 7.23 14.18
C LYS A 9 -9.14 7.91 13.23
N ASP A 10 -8.88 9.17 12.85
CA ASP A 10 -9.77 9.98 12.03
C ASP A 10 -9.30 10.06 10.56
N LEU A 11 -8.28 9.29 10.18
CA LEU A 11 -7.74 9.28 8.82
C LEU A 11 -8.76 8.80 7.78
N ASP A 12 -9.55 7.76 8.08
CA ASP A 12 -10.62 7.31 7.18
C ASP A 12 -11.64 8.44 6.92
N LYS A 13 -12.00 9.19 7.97
CA LYS A 13 -12.89 10.36 7.87
C LYS A 13 -12.25 11.49 7.06
N PHE A 14 -10.97 11.78 7.29
CA PHE A 14 -10.24 12.79 6.53
C PHE A 14 -10.18 12.45 5.04
N ILE A 15 -9.92 11.19 4.69
CA ILE A 15 -9.94 10.72 3.30
C ILE A 15 -11.32 10.93 2.68
N TYR A 16 -12.39 10.52 3.37
CA TYR A 16 -13.76 10.66 2.87
C TYR A 16 -14.14 12.13 2.67
N ASP A 17 -13.91 12.99 3.66
CA ASP A 17 -14.34 14.39 3.64
C ASP A 17 -13.50 15.25 2.66
N SER A 18 -12.18 14.97 2.58
CA SER A 18 -11.21 15.89 1.99
C SER A 18 -10.53 15.35 0.72
N LEU A 19 -10.36 14.03 0.57
CA LEU A 19 -9.57 13.45 -0.53
C LEU A 19 -10.39 12.68 -1.55
N GLN A 20 -11.52 12.10 -1.16
CA GLN A 20 -12.35 11.32 -2.06
C GLN A 20 -13.16 12.25 -2.97
N PRO A 21 -13.08 12.09 -4.31
CA PRO A 21 -13.97 12.81 -5.21
C PRO A 21 -15.44 12.46 -4.95
N ASN A 22 -16.33 13.45 -5.04
CA ASN A 22 -17.78 13.22 -4.99
C ASN A 22 -18.29 12.79 -6.38
N MET A 23 -19.53 12.29 -6.44
CA MET A 23 -20.12 11.82 -7.71
C MET A 23 -20.23 12.94 -8.74
N ASP A 24 -20.65 14.14 -8.35
CA ASP A 24 -20.76 15.28 -9.27
C ASP A 24 -19.44 15.60 -9.98
N PHE A 25 -18.32 15.57 -9.25
CA PHE A 25 -16.99 15.75 -9.83
C PHE A 25 -16.61 14.60 -10.77
N LEU A 26 -16.90 13.35 -10.40
CA LEU A 26 -16.58 12.18 -11.22
C LEU A 26 -17.38 12.18 -12.53
N ASP A 27 -18.66 12.51 -12.48
CA ASP A 27 -19.54 12.60 -13.65
C ASP A 27 -19.10 13.73 -14.58
N ARG A 28 -18.64 14.85 -14.03
CA ARG A 28 -18.06 15.96 -14.79
C ARG A 28 -16.78 15.55 -15.52
N VAL A 29 -15.79 15.03 -14.78
CA VAL A 29 -14.53 14.57 -15.38
C VAL A 29 -14.79 13.47 -16.42
N SER A 30 -15.81 12.62 -16.21
CA SER A 30 -16.22 11.63 -17.22
C SER A 30 -16.70 12.30 -18.51
N ARG A 31 -17.58 13.31 -18.43
CA ARG A 31 -18.07 14.05 -19.60
C ARG A 31 -16.96 14.77 -20.36
N ASP A 32 -16.01 15.38 -19.65
CA ASP A 32 -14.86 16.05 -20.26
C ASP A 32 -13.98 15.03 -20.99
N VAL A 33 -13.68 13.91 -20.32
CA VAL A 33 -12.92 12.79 -20.91
C VAL A 33 -13.62 12.25 -22.16
N ASP A 34 -14.93 12.04 -22.12
CA ASP A 34 -15.71 11.54 -23.26
C ASP A 34 -15.69 12.52 -24.43
N THR A 35 -15.76 13.82 -24.14
CA THR A 35 -15.67 14.90 -25.13
C THR A 35 -14.31 14.87 -25.85
N ILE A 36 -13.21 14.84 -25.07
CA ILE A 36 -11.86 14.78 -25.64
C ILE A 36 -11.61 13.46 -26.37
N CYS A 37 -12.08 12.33 -25.84
CA CYS A 37 -11.98 11.03 -26.50
C CYS A 37 -12.70 11.00 -27.85
N SER A 38 -13.91 11.58 -27.92
CA SER A 38 -14.68 11.67 -29.16
C SER A 38 -13.97 12.57 -30.18
N PHE A 39 -13.46 13.71 -29.73
CA PHE A 39 -12.64 14.60 -30.57
C PHE A 39 -11.41 13.87 -31.16
N LEU A 40 -10.66 13.15 -30.33
CA LEU A 40 -9.47 12.41 -30.76
C LEU A 40 -9.81 11.34 -31.79
N LYS A 41 -10.91 10.61 -31.59
CA LYS A 41 -11.33 9.51 -32.49
C LYS A 41 -11.92 9.99 -33.81
N GLU A 42 -12.75 11.03 -33.78
CA GLU A 42 -13.62 11.39 -34.91
C GLU A 42 -13.12 12.59 -35.72
N ASN A 43 -12.36 13.49 -35.10
CA ASN A 43 -12.07 14.81 -35.67
C ASN A 43 -10.57 15.04 -35.83
N CYS A 44 -9.75 14.57 -34.90
CA CYS A 44 -8.34 14.93 -34.84
C CYS A 44 -7.56 14.55 -36.11
N PHE A 45 -7.79 13.36 -36.67
CA PHE A 45 -7.06 12.88 -37.85
C PHE A 45 -7.91 12.76 -39.12
N ARG A 46 -9.08 13.39 -39.15
CA ARG A 46 -10.05 13.26 -40.25
C ARG A 46 -9.47 13.67 -41.61
N ASP A 47 -8.68 14.74 -41.62
CA ASP A 47 -8.09 15.34 -42.83
C ASP A 47 -6.62 14.92 -43.04
N SER A 48 -6.15 13.86 -42.35
CA SER A 48 -4.76 13.43 -42.46
C SER A 48 -4.43 12.88 -43.86
N PRO A 49 -3.24 13.17 -44.39
CA PRO A 49 -2.82 12.67 -45.70
C PRO A 49 -2.67 11.13 -45.68
N PRO A 50 -2.85 10.45 -46.83
CA PRO A 50 -2.61 9.00 -46.90
C PRO A 50 -1.14 8.63 -46.60
N PRO A 51 -0.88 7.51 -45.88
CA PRO A 51 -1.86 6.61 -45.28
C PRO A 51 -2.55 7.23 -44.06
N GLN A 52 -3.89 7.14 -44.04
CA GLN A 52 -4.72 7.84 -43.05
C GLN A 52 -4.40 7.39 -41.62
N THR A 53 -4.09 8.37 -40.77
CA THR A 53 -3.92 8.16 -39.32
C THR A 53 -5.27 7.89 -38.68
N LYS A 54 -5.36 6.80 -37.92
CA LYS A 54 -6.56 6.36 -37.21
C LYS A 54 -6.23 6.05 -35.76
N VAL A 55 -7.12 6.50 -34.87
CA VAL A 55 -7.11 6.10 -33.46
C VAL A 55 -7.71 4.69 -33.36
N LEU A 56 -6.89 3.73 -32.93
CA LEU A 56 -7.31 2.35 -32.67
C LEU A 56 -8.15 2.26 -31.40
N LYS A 57 -7.65 2.86 -30.31
CA LYS A 57 -8.31 2.94 -29.01
C LYS A 57 -7.77 4.12 -28.21
N VAL A 58 -8.56 4.61 -27.26
CA VAL A 58 -8.15 5.60 -26.27
C VAL A 58 -8.35 4.98 -24.89
N VAL A 59 -7.29 4.98 -24.08
CA VAL A 59 -7.29 4.38 -22.75
C VAL A 59 -7.11 5.47 -21.71
N LYS A 60 -8.03 5.53 -20.75
CA LYS A 60 -7.91 6.36 -19.56
C LYS A 60 -6.89 5.75 -18.59
N GLY A 61 -5.73 6.39 -18.48
CA GLY A 61 -4.65 6.06 -17.57
C GLY A 61 -4.74 6.85 -16.26
N GLY A 62 -3.59 7.00 -15.60
CA GLY A 62 -3.45 7.89 -14.45
C GLY A 62 -4.34 7.58 -13.25
N SER A 63 -4.47 8.57 -12.37
CA SER A 63 -5.30 8.50 -11.16
C SER A 63 -6.76 8.19 -11.47
N SER A 64 -7.28 8.83 -12.52
CA SER A 64 -8.69 8.78 -12.90
C SER A 64 -9.08 7.44 -13.55
N GLY A 65 -8.17 6.77 -14.27
CA GLY A 65 -8.37 5.42 -14.79
C GLY A 65 -8.20 4.33 -13.74
N LYS A 66 -7.27 4.53 -12.79
CA LYS A 66 -7.00 3.58 -11.69
C LYS A 66 -8.04 3.62 -10.56
N GLY A 67 -8.86 4.67 -10.49
CA GLY A 67 -9.80 4.91 -9.40
C GLY A 67 -9.11 5.40 -8.12
N THR A 68 -8.03 6.18 -8.26
CA THR A 68 -7.21 6.76 -7.18
C THR A 68 -7.06 8.29 -7.33
N ALA A 69 -7.99 8.94 -8.05
CA ALA A 69 -8.09 10.40 -8.15
C ALA A 69 -8.34 11.04 -6.78
N LEU A 70 -7.77 12.24 -6.61
CA LEU A 70 -7.96 13.10 -5.43
C LEU A 70 -9.04 14.16 -5.73
N LYS A 71 -9.80 14.52 -4.71
CA LYS A 71 -10.81 15.59 -4.78
C LYS A 71 -10.15 16.90 -5.22
N GLY A 72 -10.74 17.57 -6.21
CA GLY A 72 -10.23 18.83 -6.75
C GLY A 72 -8.90 18.74 -7.50
N ALA A 73 -8.38 17.52 -7.73
CA ALA A 73 -7.30 17.28 -8.68
C ALA A 73 -7.87 16.54 -9.88
N SER A 74 -8.08 17.27 -10.96
CA SER A 74 -8.65 16.77 -12.21
C SER A 74 -7.51 16.42 -13.17
N ASP A 75 -6.76 15.34 -12.89
CA ASP A 75 -5.75 14.80 -13.84
C ASP A 75 -6.32 13.62 -14.64
N ALA A 76 -6.35 13.77 -15.97
CA ALA A 76 -6.82 12.76 -16.91
C ALA A 76 -5.76 12.41 -17.95
N ASP A 77 -5.03 11.32 -17.69
CA ASP A 77 -4.08 10.77 -18.66
C ASP A 77 -4.85 9.99 -19.74
N LEU A 78 -4.76 10.41 -20.99
CA LEU A 78 -5.37 9.76 -22.14
C LEU A 78 -4.27 9.19 -23.04
N VAL A 79 -4.17 7.86 -23.08
CA VAL A 79 -3.26 7.18 -23.98
C VAL A 79 -3.97 6.88 -25.29
N VAL A 80 -3.45 7.40 -26.39
CA VAL A 80 -4.04 7.33 -27.72
C VAL A 80 -3.24 6.36 -28.57
N PHE A 81 -3.82 5.19 -28.82
CA PHE A 81 -3.19 4.16 -29.64
C PHE A 81 -3.48 4.40 -31.11
N LEU A 82 -2.43 4.46 -31.92
CA LEU A 82 -2.54 4.88 -33.33
C LEU A 82 -2.10 3.78 -34.28
N ASN A 83 -2.82 3.64 -35.39
CA ASN A 83 -2.53 2.63 -36.42
C ASN A 83 -1.20 2.88 -37.15
N VAL A 84 -0.69 4.11 -37.16
CA VAL A 84 0.54 4.49 -37.86
C VAL A 84 1.79 3.98 -37.15
N PHE A 85 1.75 3.78 -35.84
CA PHE A 85 2.84 3.16 -35.12
C PHE A 85 2.75 1.63 -35.28
N LYS A 86 3.74 1.03 -35.94
CA LYS A 86 3.84 -0.43 -36.10
C LYS A 86 4.85 -1.06 -35.16
N SER A 87 5.72 -0.24 -34.59
CA SER A 87 6.74 -0.60 -33.62
C SER A 87 6.97 0.51 -32.60
N TYR A 88 7.70 0.19 -31.54
CA TYR A 88 8.22 1.18 -30.60
C TYR A 88 9.10 2.25 -31.30
N SER A 89 9.87 1.86 -32.32
CA SER A 89 10.74 2.78 -33.05
C SER A 89 9.94 3.83 -33.82
N ASP A 90 8.83 3.44 -34.44
CA ASP A 90 7.93 4.38 -35.12
C ASP A 90 7.36 5.39 -34.12
N GLN A 91 6.94 4.95 -32.94
CA GLN A 91 6.48 5.86 -31.89
C GLN A 91 7.57 6.84 -31.47
N GLU A 92 8.81 6.37 -31.24
CA GLU A 92 9.90 7.26 -30.83
C GLU A 92 10.20 8.34 -31.87
N LYS A 93 10.17 7.96 -33.15
CA LYS A 93 10.47 8.83 -34.29
C LYS A 93 9.35 9.82 -34.59
N ASP A 94 8.11 9.33 -34.64
CA ASP A 94 6.99 10.05 -35.25
C ASP A 94 6.05 10.70 -34.20
N ARG A 95 6.18 10.39 -32.89
CA ARG A 95 5.30 10.97 -31.84
C ARG A 95 5.26 12.49 -31.81
N LYS A 96 6.36 13.16 -32.18
CA LYS A 96 6.42 14.62 -32.22
C LYS A 96 5.43 15.21 -33.23
N GLU A 97 5.39 14.63 -34.43
CA GLU A 97 4.50 15.10 -35.49
C GLU A 97 3.05 14.85 -35.12
N ILE A 98 2.77 13.69 -34.54
CA ILE A 98 1.44 13.34 -34.02
C ILE A 98 0.98 14.30 -32.91
N ILE A 99 1.84 14.61 -31.93
CA ILE A 99 1.53 15.60 -30.89
C ILE A 99 1.27 16.98 -31.51
N GLY A 100 2.07 17.35 -32.52
CA GLY A 100 1.89 18.59 -33.27
C GLY A 100 0.52 18.69 -33.95
N GLU A 101 0.08 17.60 -34.59
CA GLU A 101 -1.24 17.55 -35.24
C GLU A 101 -2.38 17.59 -34.21
N ILE A 102 -2.27 16.85 -33.10
CA ILE A 102 -3.28 16.91 -32.02
C ILE A 102 -3.39 18.33 -31.47
N ARG A 103 -2.25 18.99 -31.18
CA ARG A 103 -2.21 20.38 -30.72
C ARG A 103 -2.90 21.32 -31.71
N LYS A 104 -2.51 21.26 -32.98
CA LYS A 104 -3.09 22.09 -34.05
C LYS A 104 -4.60 21.91 -34.14
N LYS A 105 -5.08 20.66 -34.10
CA LYS A 105 -6.52 20.35 -34.19
C LYS A 105 -7.30 20.78 -32.96
N LEU A 106 -6.70 20.72 -31.77
CA LEU A 106 -7.29 21.28 -30.55
C LEU A 106 -7.44 22.80 -30.68
N GLU A 107 -6.41 23.52 -31.15
CA GLU A 107 -6.46 24.96 -31.38
C GLU A 107 -7.50 25.38 -32.43
N GLU A 108 -7.66 24.58 -33.51
CA GLU A 108 -8.74 24.76 -34.49
C GLU A 108 -10.12 24.59 -33.85
N CYS A 109 -10.29 23.57 -33.00
CA CYS A 109 -11.55 23.27 -32.32
C CYS A 109 -11.93 24.37 -31.31
N VAL A 110 -10.96 24.91 -30.58
CA VAL A 110 -11.12 26.07 -29.68
C VAL A 110 -11.70 27.26 -30.46
N LYS A 111 -11.16 27.55 -31.65
CA LYS A 111 -11.61 28.67 -32.49
C LYS A 111 -13.02 28.48 -33.08
N GLN A 112 -13.42 27.25 -33.38
CA GLN A 112 -14.67 26.95 -34.10
C GLN A 112 -15.88 26.63 -33.20
N LYS A 113 -15.66 25.99 -32.05
CA LYS A 113 -16.75 25.39 -31.23
C LYS A 113 -16.92 26.02 -29.85
N GLY A 114 -16.19 27.08 -29.52
CA GLY A 114 -16.26 27.72 -28.20
C GLY A 114 -15.80 26.82 -27.05
N MET A 115 -14.94 25.83 -27.33
CA MET A 115 -14.22 25.09 -26.29
C MET A 115 -13.09 25.98 -25.77
N GLN A 116 -12.98 26.14 -24.45
CA GLN A 116 -11.87 26.87 -23.85
C GLN A 116 -10.80 25.87 -23.43
N VAL A 117 -9.65 25.92 -24.09
CA VAL A 117 -8.49 25.06 -23.81
C VAL A 117 -7.25 25.93 -23.66
N GLU A 118 -6.49 25.72 -22.59
CA GLU A 118 -5.17 26.31 -22.39
C GLU A 118 -4.11 25.23 -22.54
N ILE A 119 -3.29 25.32 -23.60
CA ILE A 119 -2.28 24.28 -23.89
C ILE A 119 -0.94 24.66 -23.28
N GLU A 120 -0.34 23.74 -22.53
CA GLU A 120 0.97 23.96 -21.93
C GLU A 120 2.10 23.98 -22.98
N PRO A 121 3.10 24.86 -22.83
CA PRO A 121 4.27 24.88 -23.69
C PRO A 121 5.17 23.67 -23.41
N THR A 122 5.55 22.93 -24.46
CA THR A 122 6.48 21.80 -24.35
C THR A 122 7.92 22.25 -24.67
N PRO A 123 8.85 22.28 -23.68
CA PRO A 123 10.21 22.76 -23.92
C PRO A 123 11.13 21.71 -24.57
N TRP A 124 10.64 20.48 -24.77
CA TRP A 124 11.45 19.34 -25.21
C TRP A 124 11.40 19.16 -26.73
N PRO A 125 12.53 18.82 -27.39
CA PRO A 125 12.58 18.65 -28.85
C PRO A 125 11.69 17.53 -29.40
N ASN A 126 11.47 16.47 -28.61
CA ASN A 126 10.63 15.32 -28.91
C ASN A 126 9.72 15.02 -27.69
N PRO A 127 8.59 15.72 -27.54
CA PRO A 127 7.70 15.56 -26.39
C PRO A 127 7.04 14.17 -26.39
N ARG A 128 6.77 13.65 -25.20
CA ARG A 128 6.04 12.37 -25.00
C ARG A 128 4.56 12.57 -24.70
N VAL A 129 4.20 13.78 -24.29
CA VAL A 129 2.88 14.14 -23.79
C VAL A 129 2.50 15.52 -24.31
N LEU A 130 1.22 15.70 -24.58
CA LEU A 130 0.58 16.98 -24.79
C LEU A 130 -0.28 17.29 -23.56
N SER A 131 0.12 18.29 -22.79
CA SER A 131 -0.59 18.71 -21.58
C SER A 131 -1.43 19.96 -21.86
N PHE A 132 -2.69 19.96 -21.42
CA PHE A 132 -3.58 21.11 -21.55
C PHE A 132 -4.69 21.11 -20.49
N THR A 133 -5.21 22.29 -20.19
CA THR A 133 -6.36 22.49 -19.31
C THR A 133 -7.61 22.74 -20.14
N PHE A 134 -8.64 21.92 -19.92
CA PHE A 134 -9.96 22.05 -20.53
C PHE A 134 -10.92 22.74 -19.54
N TYR A 135 -11.63 23.77 -19.98
CA TYR A 135 -12.59 24.50 -19.17
C TYR A 135 -14.02 24.22 -19.65
N SER A 136 -14.92 23.94 -18.71
CA SER A 136 -16.34 23.76 -19.01
C SER A 136 -17.00 25.09 -19.41
N TRP A 137 -18.15 25.02 -20.09
CA TRP A 137 -18.85 26.20 -20.62
C TRP A 137 -19.32 27.24 -19.58
N ASP A 138 -19.31 26.87 -18.29
CA ASP A 138 -19.60 27.76 -17.15
C ASP A 138 -18.36 28.48 -16.59
N GLY A 139 -17.14 28.14 -17.04
CA GLY A 139 -15.91 28.89 -16.77
C GLY A 139 -15.37 28.83 -15.33
N GLU A 140 -16.08 28.20 -14.40
CA GLU A 140 -15.67 28.09 -12.99
C GLU A 140 -14.80 26.85 -12.70
N GLU A 141 -14.76 25.88 -13.60
CA GLU A 141 -14.14 24.57 -13.37
C GLU A 141 -13.29 24.09 -14.55
N SER A 142 -12.21 23.36 -14.25
CA SER A 142 -11.27 22.88 -15.27
C SER A 142 -10.74 21.46 -15.00
N THR A 143 -10.36 20.78 -16.09
CA THR A 143 -9.76 19.46 -16.10
C THR A 143 -8.41 19.49 -16.82
N GLU A 144 -7.35 19.07 -16.14
CA GLU A 144 -6.00 18.90 -16.72
C GLU A 144 -5.93 17.56 -17.47
N PHE A 145 -5.53 17.63 -18.73
CA PHE A 145 -5.38 16.47 -19.61
C PHE A 145 -3.94 16.29 -20.02
N ASP A 146 -3.47 15.05 -19.93
CA ASP A 146 -2.20 14.59 -20.49
C ASP A 146 -2.52 13.60 -21.62
N VAL A 147 -2.26 13.98 -22.87
CA VAL A 147 -2.49 13.10 -24.03
C VAL A 147 -1.17 12.49 -24.49
N LEU A 148 -1.09 11.16 -24.49
CA LEU A 148 0.11 10.39 -24.82
C LEU A 148 -0.13 9.48 -26.03
N PRO A 149 0.42 9.79 -27.21
CA PRO A 149 0.40 8.86 -28.33
C PRO A 149 1.25 7.61 -28.07
N ALA A 150 0.70 6.43 -28.34
CA ALA A 150 1.36 5.16 -28.05
C ALA A 150 1.19 4.11 -29.16
N TYR A 151 2.20 3.28 -29.32
CA TYR A 151 2.15 2.05 -30.09
C TYR A 151 1.32 0.99 -29.36
N ASP A 152 0.43 0.29 -30.08
CA ASP A 152 -0.41 -0.77 -29.52
C ASP A 152 0.35 -2.10 -29.44
N ALA A 153 1.35 -2.14 -28.56
CA ALA A 153 2.21 -3.31 -28.37
C ALA A 153 1.46 -4.55 -27.87
N LEU A 154 0.30 -4.36 -27.21
CA LEU A 154 -0.51 -5.46 -26.67
C LEU A 154 -1.55 -5.97 -27.68
N GLY A 155 -1.94 -5.14 -28.66
CA GLY A 155 -2.96 -5.49 -29.64
C GLY A 155 -4.30 -5.89 -28.98
N GLN A 156 -4.88 -7.02 -29.43
CA GLN A 156 -6.10 -7.60 -28.86
C GLN A 156 -5.80 -8.45 -27.61
N HIS A 157 -5.15 -7.86 -26.62
CA HIS A 157 -4.83 -8.55 -25.37
C HIS A 157 -6.09 -8.77 -24.51
N ARG A 158 -6.23 -9.99 -23.97
CA ARG A 158 -7.35 -10.35 -23.07
C ARG A 158 -7.01 -10.00 -21.64
N LYS A 159 -7.97 -9.40 -20.95
CA LYS A 159 -7.82 -8.99 -19.56
C LYS A 159 -7.47 -10.18 -18.65
N GLY A 160 -6.34 -10.09 -17.96
CA GLY A 160 -5.88 -11.09 -17.00
C GLY A 160 -5.00 -12.18 -17.61
N GLU A 161 -4.80 -12.20 -18.93
CA GLU A 161 -3.78 -13.02 -19.56
C GLU A 161 -2.41 -12.31 -19.45
N ARG A 162 -1.32 -13.08 -19.52
CA ARG A 162 0.02 -12.50 -19.57
C ARG A 162 0.37 -12.15 -21.02
N PRO A 163 0.95 -10.98 -21.31
CA PRO A 163 1.47 -10.66 -22.63
C PRO A 163 2.52 -11.68 -23.11
N ASP A 164 2.63 -11.84 -24.43
CA ASP A 164 3.70 -12.62 -25.05
C ASP A 164 5.07 -12.02 -24.66
N PRO A 165 6.04 -12.81 -24.14
CA PRO A 165 7.38 -12.33 -23.82
C PRO A 165 8.06 -11.56 -24.96
N GLN A 166 7.76 -11.89 -26.23
CA GLN A 166 8.33 -11.19 -27.39
C GLN A 166 8.04 -9.70 -27.39
N VAL A 167 6.87 -9.27 -26.89
CA VAL A 167 6.51 -7.86 -26.73
C VAL A 167 7.55 -7.12 -25.88
N TYR A 168 7.99 -7.75 -24.79
CA TYR A 168 8.99 -7.18 -23.90
C TYR A 168 10.42 -7.32 -24.43
N ILE A 169 10.72 -8.38 -25.17
CA ILE A 169 12.03 -8.54 -25.81
C ILE A 169 12.24 -7.44 -26.86
N ASP A 170 11.24 -7.17 -27.70
CA ASP A 170 11.28 -6.09 -28.70
C ASP A 170 11.44 -4.72 -28.02
N LEU A 171 10.75 -4.51 -26.90
CA LEU A 171 10.91 -3.31 -26.07
C LEU A 171 12.35 -3.17 -25.53
N ILE A 172 12.94 -4.25 -25.02
CA ILE A 172 14.30 -4.24 -24.44
C ILE A 172 15.34 -3.90 -25.51
N GLN A 173 15.16 -4.36 -26.74
CA GLN A 173 16.11 -4.12 -27.84
C GLN A 173 16.17 -2.66 -28.27
N ILE A 174 15.05 -1.93 -28.22
CA ILE A 174 14.97 -0.53 -28.64
C ILE A 174 15.17 0.46 -27.48
N SER A 175 14.88 0.06 -26.25
CA SER A 175 14.85 0.97 -25.10
C SER A 175 16.25 1.43 -24.70
N SER A 176 16.62 2.65 -25.09
CA SER A 176 17.84 3.33 -24.61
C SER A 176 17.68 3.84 -23.16
N ARG A 177 16.44 4.07 -22.73
CA ARG A 177 16.05 4.57 -21.40
C ARG A 177 14.87 3.78 -20.87
N GLY A 178 14.97 3.32 -19.62
CA GLY A 178 13.91 2.57 -18.95
C GLY A 178 12.60 3.36 -18.86
N GLY A 179 11.47 2.69 -19.10
CA GLY A 179 10.13 3.26 -18.96
C GLY A 179 9.70 4.24 -20.07
N GLU A 180 10.49 4.39 -21.14
CA GLU A 180 10.18 5.30 -22.26
C GLU A 180 8.84 4.99 -22.92
N PHE A 181 8.52 3.71 -23.07
CA PHE A 181 7.32 3.23 -23.74
C PHE A 181 6.24 2.74 -22.77
N SER A 182 6.32 3.14 -21.49
CA SER A 182 5.31 2.81 -20.48
C SER A 182 3.86 3.13 -20.89
N PRO A 183 3.55 4.16 -21.72
CA PRO A 183 2.18 4.36 -22.22
C PRO A 183 1.61 3.17 -23.01
N CYS A 184 2.45 2.39 -23.70
CA CYS A 184 2.02 1.20 -24.44
C CYS A 184 1.41 0.13 -23.52
N PHE A 185 1.73 0.17 -22.23
CA PHE A 185 1.29 -0.78 -21.21
C PHE A 185 0.33 -0.17 -20.18
N THR A 186 -0.25 0.99 -20.47
CA THR A 186 -1.16 1.69 -19.54
C THR A 186 -2.37 0.84 -19.14
N GLU A 187 -2.86 -0.04 -20.02
CA GLU A 187 -3.94 -0.98 -19.67
C GLU A 187 -3.53 -1.91 -18.54
N LEU A 188 -2.31 -2.45 -18.57
CA LEU A 188 -1.76 -3.32 -17.54
C LEU A 188 -1.47 -2.56 -16.24
N GLN A 189 -0.93 -1.34 -16.32
CA GLN A 189 -0.71 -0.47 -15.16
C GLN A 189 -2.03 -0.12 -14.46
N ARG A 190 -3.07 0.20 -15.24
CA ARG A 190 -4.42 0.47 -14.75
C ARG A 190 -5.00 -0.76 -14.07
N ASP A 191 -4.99 -1.89 -14.77
CA ASP A 191 -5.63 -3.12 -14.30
C ASP A 191 -4.93 -3.68 -13.06
N PHE A 192 -3.61 -3.46 -12.94
CA PHE A 192 -2.85 -3.76 -11.72
C PHE A 192 -3.43 -3.05 -10.50
N VAL A 193 -3.80 -1.77 -10.59
CA VAL A 193 -4.35 -1.02 -9.45
C VAL A 193 -5.86 -1.21 -9.29
N VAL A 194 -6.62 -1.26 -10.39
CA VAL A 194 -8.09 -1.31 -10.36
C VAL A 194 -8.63 -2.54 -9.62
N LYS A 195 -7.95 -3.70 -9.72
CA LYS A 195 -8.37 -4.95 -9.06
C LYS A 195 -8.34 -4.91 -7.52
N HIS A 196 -7.67 -3.92 -6.92
CA HIS A 196 -7.46 -3.88 -5.48
C HIS A 196 -8.66 -3.31 -4.69
N PRO A 197 -8.79 -3.65 -3.39
CA PRO A 197 -9.90 -3.20 -2.54
C PRO A 197 -10.01 -1.67 -2.43
N THR A 198 -11.23 -1.18 -2.20
CA THR A 198 -11.52 0.25 -2.05
C THR A 198 -10.68 0.90 -0.95
N LYS A 199 -10.48 0.21 0.19
CA LYS A 199 -9.68 0.74 1.30
C LYS A 199 -8.20 0.89 0.95
N LEU A 200 -7.64 0.00 0.11
CA LEU A 200 -6.30 0.18 -0.44
C LEU A 200 -6.23 1.40 -1.38
N LYS A 201 -7.24 1.60 -2.21
CA LYS A 201 -7.33 2.81 -3.05
C LYS A 201 -7.39 4.09 -2.19
N SER A 202 -8.05 4.05 -1.04
CA SER A 202 -8.06 5.14 -0.05
C SER A 202 -6.67 5.37 0.57
N LEU A 203 -5.93 4.32 0.92
CA LEU A 203 -4.53 4.45 1.35
C LEU A 203 -3.66 5.07 0.26
N ILE A 204 -3.81 4.65 -1.00
CA ILE A 204 -3.09 5.25 -2.14
C ILE A 204 -3.41 6.74 -2.26
N ARG A 205 -4.68 7.15 -2.12
CA ARG A 205 -5.07 8.58 -2.09
C ARG A 205 -4.36 9.33 -0.97
N LEU A 206 -4.34 8.77 0.24
CA LEU A 206 -3.68 9.40 1.39
C LEU A 206 -2.18 9.61 1.14
N VAL A 207 -1.49 8.59 0.62
CA VAL A 207 -0.06 8.66 0.27
C VAL A 207 0.20 9.69 -0.84
N LYS A 208 -0.64 9.72 -1.88
CA LYS A 208 -0.53 10.70 -2.97
C LYS A 208 -0.74 12.12 -2.48
N TYR A 209 -1.75 12.33 -1.63
CA TYR A 209 -2.02 13.62 -1.02
C TYR A 209 -0.83 14.07 -0.16
N TRP A 210 -0.32 13.20 0.71
CA TRP A 210 0.88 13.49 1.50
C TRP A 210 2.06 13.90 0.61
N TYR A 211 2.32 13.15 -0.46
CA TYR A 211 3.38 13.46 -1.41
C TYR A 211 3.17 14.82 -2.11
N LYS A 212 1.93 15.11 -2.55
CA LYS A 212 1.60 16.38 -3.21
C LYS A 212 1.79 17.58 -2.28
N GLU A 213 1.32 17.48 -1.04
CA GLU A 213 1.33 18.61 -0.11
C GLU A 213 2.69 18.82 0.56
N HIS A 214 3.40 17.73 0.89
CA HIS A 214 4.60 17.82 1.74
C HIS A 214 5.91 17.54 1.01
N ILE A 215 5.88 16.98 -0.20
CA ILE A 215 7.11 16.66 -0.96
C ILE A 215 7.21 17.54 -2.21
N TYR A 216 6.14 17.63 -2.99
CA TYR A 216 6.15 18.33 -4.28
C TYR A 216 6.59 19.81 -4.19
N PRO A 217 6.26 20.60 -3.14
CA PRO A 217 6.75 21.97 -3.01
C PRO A 217 8.28 22.11 -2.98
N TYR A 218 9.00 21.05 -2.57
CA TYR A 218 10.47 21.01 -2.54
C TYR A 218 11.09 20.68 -3.90
N LYS A 219 10.29 20.34 -4.92
CA LYS A 219 10.79 20.04 -6.28
C LYS A 219 11.60 21.20 -6.86
N SER A 220 11.22 22.45 -6.59
CA SER A 220 11.93 23.66 -7.03
C SER A 220 13.30 23.85 -6.39
N GLN A 221 13.54 23.19 -5.25
CA GLN A 221 14.79 23.27 -4.49
C GLN A 221 15.80 22.19 -4.91
N LEU A 222 15.41 21.27 -5.80
CA LEU A 222 16.31 20.25 -6.32
C LEU A 222 17.39 20.87 -7.20
N GLN A 223 18.60 20.35 -7.07
CA GLN A 223 19.69 20.69 -7.98
C GLN A 223 19.31 20.34 -9.43
N ARG A 224 19.81 21.14 -10.38
CA ARG A 224 19.55 20.93 -11.81
C ARG A 224 19.91 19.50 -12.22
N GLY A 225 18.97 18.81 -12.88
CA GLY A 225 19.13 17.43 -13.31
C GLY A 225 18.72 16.36 -12.30
N LYS A 226 18.35 16.72 -11.07
CA LYS A 226 17.74 15.80 -10.10
C LYS A 226 16.22 15.84 -10.20
N SER A 227 15.58 14.69 -10.00
CA SER A 227 14.13 14.54 -9.93
C SER A 227 13.71 13.88 -8.62
N LEU A 228 12.51 14.18 -8.14
CA LEU A 228 11.84 13.38 -7.13
C LEU A 228 11.37 12.05 -7.75
N PRO A 229 11.24 10.96 -6.97
CA PRO A 229 10.61 9.74 -7.46
C PRO A 229 9.18 10.03 -7.92
N PRO A 230 8.69 9.39 -9.00
CA PRO A 230 7.36 9.67 -9.52
C PRO A 230 6.26 9.29 -8.53
N LYS A 231 5.11 10.00 -8.57
CA LYS A 231 3.90 9.67 -7.78
C LYS A 231 3.56 8.17 -7.86
N TYR A 232 3.71 7.59 -9.05
CA TYR A 232 3.44 6.17 -9.31
C TYR A 232 4.30 5.21 -8.50
N ALA A 233 5.55 5.56 -8.17
CA ALA A 233 6.40 4.74 -7.31
C ALA A 233 5.81 4.60 -5.91
N LEU A 234 5.19 5.66 -5.39
CA LEU A 234 4.53 5.65 -4.08
C LEU A 234 3.19 4.90 -4.13
N GLU A 235 2.48 4.93 -5.26
CA GLU A 235 1.29 4.07 -5.48
C GLU A 235 1.68 2.59 -5.40
N LEU A 236 2.75 2.19 -6.10
CA LEU A 236 3.26 0.82 -6.07
C LEU A 236 3.80 0.44 -4.69
N LEU A 237 4.45 1.35 -3.97
CA LEU A 237 4.93 1.10 -2.62
C LEU A 237 3.78 0.88 -1.63
N ALA A 238 2.66 1.59 -1.79
CA ALA A 238 1.45 1.36 -1.00
C ALA A 238 0.80 0.00 -1.32
N VAL A 239 0.75 -0.40 -2.59
CA VAL A 239 0.31 -1.75 -2.98
C VAL A 239 1.21 -2.81 -2.35
N TYR A 240 2.52 -2.66 -2.47
CA TYR A 240 3.50 -3.59 -1.88
C TYR A 240 3.35 -3.71 -0.35
N ALA A 241 3.22 -2.58 0.35
CA ALA A 241 3.01 -2.55 1.80
C ALA A 241 1.77 -3.35 2.20
N TRP A 242 0.66 -3.16 1.48
CA TRP A 242 -0.58 -3.88 1.73
C TRP A 242 -0.48 -5.36 1.36
N GLU A 243 0.07 -5.71 0.20
CA GLU A 243 0.23 -7.10 -0.25
C GLU A 243 1.13 -7.92 0.67
N ARG A 244 2.13 -7.31 1.31
CA ARG A 244 3.06 -8.03 2.19
C ARG A 244 2.69 -7.95 3.66
N GLY A 245 2.03 -6.88 4.09
CA GLY A 245 1.77 -6.61 5.50
C GLY A 245 0.35 -6.89 5.97
N SER A 246 -0.65 -6.77 5.09
CA SER A 246 -2.07 -6.85 5.49
C SER A 246 -2.86 -7.87 4.67
N GLN A 247 -2.95 -7.68 3.34
CA GLN A 247 -3.84 -8.42 2.42
C GLN A 247 -5.34 -8.42 2.78
N LYS A 248 -5.74 -7.71 3.85
CA LYS A 248 -7.13 -7.61 4.27
C LYS A 248 -7.85 -6.53 3.47
N THR A 249 -9.12 -6.74 3.16
CA THR A 249 -9.97 -5.71 2.53
C THR A 249 -10.27 -4.56 3.47
N ASP A 250 -10.29 -4.83 4.77
CA ASP A 250 -10.42 -3.85 5.84
C ASP A 250 -9.19 -3.92 6.76
N PHE A 251 -8.55 -2.77 6.99
CA PHE A 251 -7.32 -2.63 7.77
C PHE A 251 -7.26 -1.23 8.38
N ASP A 252 -6.43 -1.04 9.41
CA ASP A 252 -6.26 0.28 10.02
C ASP A 252 -5.50 1.23 9.07
N MET A 253 -6.12 2.37 8.75
CA MET A 253 -5.58 3.33 7.79
C MET A 253 -4.25 3.94 8.25
N ALA A 254 -4.11 4.18 9.55
CA ALA A 254 -2.90 4.76 10.12
C ALA A 254 -1.74 3.76 10.11
N GLU A 255 -2.01 2.48 10.39
CA GLU A 255 -0.99 1.43 10.25
C GLU A 255 -0.51 1.29 8.81
N GLY A 256 -1.44 1.27 7.85
CA GLY A 256 -1.10 1.20 6.43
C GLY A 256 -0.26 2.40 5.97
N PHE A 257 -0.66 3.62 6.37
CA PHE A 257 0.08 4.83 6.07
C PHE A 257 1.46 4.83 6.72
N ARG A 258 1.55 4.45 8.00
CA ARG A 258 2.81 4.35 8.74
C ARG A 258 3.77 3.33 8.13
N THR A 259 3.25 2.23 7.60
CA THR A 259 4.02 1.20 6.89
C THR A 259 4.65 1.76 5.62
N VAL A 260 3.91 2.52 4.82
CA VAL A 260 4.46 3.19 3.64
C VAL A 260 5.56 4.17 4.03
N LEU A 261 5.34 5.03 5.03
CA LEU A 261 6.36 5.98 5.52
C LEU A 261 7.62 5.27 6.05
N TRP A 262 7.45 4.10 6.67
CA TRP A 262 8.57 3.27 7.12
C TRP A 262 9.36 2.70 5.93
N LEU A 263 8.69 2.14 4.91
CA LEU A 263 9.35 1.64 3.70
C LEU A 263 10.13 2.74 2.97
N ILE A 264 9.58 3.96 2.88
CA ILE A 264 10.28 5.11 2.31
C ILE A 264 11.57 5.40 3.09
N GLN A 265 11.57 5.29 4.42
CA GLN A 265 12.80 5.45 5.22
C GLN A 265 13.82 4.33 4.98
N GLN A 266 13.37 3.15 4.54
CA GLN A 266 14.22 2.02 4.15
C GLN A 266 14.56 1.99 2.66
N TYR A 267 14.37 3.08 1.91
CA TYR A 267 14.50 3.09 0.43
C TYR A 267 15.82 2.48 -0.08
N ARG A 268 16.92 2.60 0.67
CA ARG A 268 18.24 2.04 0.32
C ARG A 268 18.29 0.52 0.27
N GLN A 269 17.27 -0.16 0.78
CA GLN A 269 17.14 -1.61 0.80
C GLN A 269 16.08 -2.12 -0.20
N LEU A 270 15.22 -1.23 -0.72
CA LEU A 270 14.04 -1.64 -1.49
C LEU A 270 14.38 -2.29 -2.82
N CYS A 271 14.01 -3.57 -2.96
CA CYS A 271 14.03 -4.30 -4.22
C CYS A 271 12.68 -4.99 -4.43
N ILE A 272 11.82 -4.33 -5.19
CA ILE A 272 10.41 -4.67 -5.36
C ILE A 272 10.14 -4.90 -6.85
N PHE A 273 9.47 -6.01 -7.16
CA PHE A 273 8.99 -6.33 -8.50
C PHE A 273 7.80 -7.29 -8.40
N TRP A 274 7.06 -7.40 -9.49
CA TRP A 274 5.97 -8.37 -9.66
C TRP A 274 6.19 -9.18 -10.92
N THR A 275 5.66 -10.41 -10.94
CA THR A 275 5.75 -11.32 -12.09
C THR A 275 4.40 -11.58 -12.75
N ILE A 276 3.49 -10.61 -12.63
CA ILE A 276 2.12 -10.74 -13.13
C ILE A 276 2.08 -10.67 -14.66
N ASN A 277 2.75 -9.68 -15.26
CA ASN A 277 2.74 -9.47 -16.71
C ASN A 277 4.01 -9.97 -17.42
N TYR A 278 5.10 -10.21 -16.68
CA TYR A 278 6.35 -10.78 -17.20
C TYR A 278 6.98 -11.66 -16.13
N ASP A 279 7.87 -12.59 -16.49
CA ASP A 279 8.59 -13.43 -15.52
C ASP A 279 9.98 -13.85 -16.03
N PHE A 280 10.61 -14.80 -15.33
CA PHE A 280 11.96 -15.27 -15.63
C PHE A 280 12.01 -16.54 -16.49
N GLN A 281 10.86 -16.99 -17.04
CA GLN A 281 10.81 -18.24 -17.81
C GLN A 281 11.51 -18.10 -19.16
N ASP A 282 11.29 -16.99 -19.86
CA ASP A 282 12.05 -16.66 -21.06
C ASP A 282 13.50 -16.29 -20.71
N GLU A 283 14.46 -16.82 -21.44
CA GLU A 283 15.88 -16.66 -21.13
C GLU A 283 16.36 -15.21 -21.30
N THR A 284 15.93 -14.54 -22.38
CA THR A 284 16.35 -13.17 -22.71
C THR A 284 15.75 -12.19 -21.71
N LEU A 285 14.43 -12.27 -21.52
CA LEU A 285 13.71 -11.43 -20.57
C LEU A 285 14.15 -11.71 -19.13
N GLY A 286 14.31 -12.98 -18.75
CA GLY A 286 14.77 -13.37 -17.42
C GLY A 286 16.19 -12.88 -17.12
N ARG A 287 17.10 -12.91 -18.10
CA ARG A 287 18.45 -12.31 -17.96
C ARG A 287 18.35 -10.80 -17.74
N TYR A 288 17.55 -10.11 -18.54
CA TYR A 288 17.34 -8.67 -18.40
C TYR A 288 16.78 -8.30 -17.02
N LEU A 289 15.75 -9.01 -16.54
CA LEU A 289 15.16 -8.79 -15.21
C LEU A 289 16.18 -8.96 -14.09
N ARG A 290 17.02 -10.01 -14.13
CA ARG A 290 18.09 -10.20 -13.13
C ARG A 290 19.03 -9.00 -13.10
N ASN A 291 19.40 -8.45 -14.27
CA ASN A 291 20.24 -7.26 -14.35
C ASN A 291 19.54 -6.02 -13.75
N GLN A 292 18.23 -5.85 -14.00
CA GLN A 292 17.45 -4.78 -13.38
C GLN A 292 17.45 -4.89 -11.85
N LEU A 293 17.26 -6.10 -11.32
CA LEU A 293 17.23 -6.36 -9.88
C LEU A 293 18.60 -6.19 -9.19
N GLN A 294 19.69 -6.11 -9.94
CA GLN A 294 21.03 -5.81 -9.41
C GLN A 294 21.36 -4.31 -9.38
N LYS A 295 20.50 -3.45 -9.96
CA LYS A 295 20.72 -1.99 -9.97
C LYS A 295 20.75 -1.39 -8.55
N PRO A 296 21.39 -0.21 -8.39
CA PRO A 296 21.36 0.54 -7.13
C PRO A 296 19.94 0.76 -6.62
N ARG A 297 19.76 0.60 -5.32
CA ARG A 297 18.47 0.73 -4.65
C ARG A 297 18.05 2.21 -4.54
N PRO A 298 16.75 2.51 -4.57
CA PRO A 298 15.63 1.56 -4.63
C PRO A 298 15.39 1.06 -6.05
N VAL A 299 15.11 -0.23 -6.16
CA VAL A 299 14.57 -0.84 -7.38
C VAL A 299 13.10 -1.13 -7.11
N ILE A 300 12.23 -0.46 -7.84
CA ILE A 300 10.79 -0.71 -7.86
C ILE A 300 10.42 -0.87 -9.33
N LEU A 301 10.34 -2.11 -9.80
CA LEU A 301 10.01 -2.39 -11.19
C LEU A 301 8.51 -2.23 -11.42
N ASP A 302 8.17 -1.50 -12.48
CA ASP A 302 6.80 -1.32 -12.93
C ASP A 302 6.19 -2.69 -13.31
N PRO A 303 5.11 -3.15 -12.65
CA PRO A 303 4.50 -4.43 -12.94
C PRO A 303 4.03 -4.60 -14.39
N ALA A 304 3.93 -3.53 -15.18
CA ALA A 304 3.53 -3.54 -16.59
C ALA A 304 4.70 -3.40 -17.58
N ASP A 305 5.84 -2.85 -17.16
CA ASP A 305 7.00 -2.54 -18.00
C ASP A 305 8.31 -2.99 -17.31
N PRO A 306 8.93 -4.10 -17.76
CA PRO A 306 10.14 -4.63 -17.13
C PRO A 306 11.36 -3.72 -17.29
N THR A 307 11.32 -2.72 -18.16
CA THR A 307 12.38 -1.71 -18.32
C THR A 307 12.23 -0.53 -17.36
N GLY A 308 11.02 -0.32 -16.83
CA GLY A 308 10.68 0.82 -15.99
C GLY A 308 11.03 0.59 -14.52
N ASN A 309 12.23 1.01 -14.09
CA ASN A 309 12.51 1.17 -12.67
C ASN A 309 11.92 2.49 -12.16
N VAL A 310 10.71 2.46 -11.63
CA VAL A 310 10.06 3.65 -11.05
C VAL A 310 10.67 4.07 -9.71
N GLY A 311 11.59 3.28 -9.17
CA GLY A 311 12.40 3.63 -8.00
C GLY A 311 13.47 4.69 -8.30
N GLU A 312 13.74 5.04 -9.55
CA GLU A 312 14.74 6.07 -9.86
C GLU A 312 14.29 7.47 -9.37
N GLY A 313 15.21 8.23 -8.77
CA GLY A 313 14.96 9.58 -8.24
C GLY A 313 15.62 9.84 -6.89
N CYS A 314 15.46 11.07 -6.39
CA CYS A 314 16.03 11.51 -5.11
C CYS A 314 15.09 11.17 -3.94
N TRP A 315 15.35 10.05 -3.28
CA TRP A 315 14.57 9.59 -2.14
C TRP A 315 14.97 10.20 -0.79
N ASP A 316 16.13 10.84 -0.69
CA ASP A 316 16.61 11.42 0.58
C ASP A 316 15.62 12.42 1.20
N LEU A 317 15.10 13.34 0.38
CA LEU A 317 14.11 14.33 0.83
C LEU A 317 12.79 13.64 1.22
N VAL A 318 12.37 12.64 0.45
CA VAL A 318 11.14 11.89 0.70
C VAL A 318 11.24 11.11 2.02
N ALA A 319 12.39 10.51 2.29
CA ALA A 319 12.67 9.80 3.53
C ALA A 319 12.76 10.73 4.75
N GLN A 320 13.36 11.91 4.59
CA GLN A 320 13.40 12.92 5.66
C GLN A 320 12.00 13.37 6.04
N GLU A 321 11.17 13.73 5.06
CA GLU A 321 9.80 14.13 5.33
C GLU A 321 8.96 12.97 5.87
N ALA A 322 9.20 11.73 5.40
CA ALA A 322 8.53 10.56 5.96
C ALA A 322 8.85 10.35 7.45
N ALA A 323 10.09 10.64 7.87
CA ALA A 323 10.49 10.61 9.27
C ALA A 323 9.83 11.72 10.10
N ILE A 324 9.60 12.90 9.52
CA ILE A 324 8.85 14.00 10.15
C ILE A 324 7.37 13.64 10.29
N CYS A 325 6.75 13.15 9.21
CA CYS A 325 5.36 12.72 9.17
C CYS A 325 5.08 11.62 10.20
N SER A 326 6.02 10.69 10.36
CA SER A 326 5.94 9.59 11.35
C SER A 326 5.82 10.03 12.81
N GLN A 327 6.13 11.30 13.11
CA GLN A 327 6.04 11.89 14.45
C GLN A 327 4.79 12.77 14.65
N GLN A 328 3.99 12.96 13.60
CA GLN A 328 2.78 13.79 13.64
C GLN A 328 1.60 13.02 14.23
N ILE A 329 0.50 13.73 14.53
CA ILE A 329 -0.68 13.12 15.16
C ILE A 329 -1.43 12.14 14.25
N CYS A 330 -1.21 12.21 12.93
CA CYS A 330 -1.70 11.21 11.99
C CYS A 330 -1.00 9.85 12.10
N CYS A 331 0.16 9.81 12.77
CA CYS A 331 0.99 8.61 12.94
C CYS A 331 1.22 8.27 14.42
N THR A 332 0.50 8.90 15.34
CA THR A 332 0.59 8.63 16.78
C THR A 332 -0.77 8.33 17.37
N THR A 333 -0.77 7.46 18.39
CA THR A 333 -1.93 7.12 19.19
C THR A 333 -2.25 8.26 20.18
N PHE A 334 -3.42 8.21 20.82
CA PHE A 334 -3.85 9.25 21.77
C PHE A 334 -2.87 9.44 22.96
N ASP A 335 -2.19 8.38 23.37
CA ASP A 335 -1.15 8.40 24.41
C ASP A 335 0.24 8.83 23.88
N GLY A 336 0.33 9.28 22.63
CA GLY A 336 1.54 9.83 22.02
C GLY A 336 2.56 8.78 21.55
N ARG A 337 2.20 7.49 21.54
CA ARG A 337 3.06 6.43 20.99
C ARG A 337 2.95 6.40 19.46
N PRO A 338 4.00 6.00 18.74
CA PRO A 338 3.88 5.77 17.30
C PRO A 338 2.86 4.67 17.02
N VAL A 339 2.02 4.89 16.01
CA VAL A 339 1.16 3.83 15.45
C VAL A 339 2.06 2.70 14.94
N ALA A 340 1.62 1.46 15.11
CA ALA A 340 2.33 0.30 14.59
C ALA A 340 2.40 0.34 13.06
N TYR A 341 3.39 -0.32 12.47
CA TYR A 341 3.42 -0.60 11.03
C TYR A 341 3.44 -2.10 10.83
N TRP A 342 3.03 -2.57 9.65
CA TRP A 342 3.02 -3.98 9.32
C TRP A 342 4.45 -4.50 9.09
N ASP A 343 4.69 -5.76 9.45
CA ASP A 343 5.96 -6.43 9.19
C ASP A 343 6.07 -6.74 7.69
N VAL A 344 6.84 -5.91 6.97
CA VAL A 344 6.99 -5.97 5.51
C VAL A 344 8.47 -6.13 5.15
N PRO A 345 8.84 -7.11 4.30
CA PRO A 345 10.23 -7.29 3.89
C PRO A 345 10.72 -6.10 3.03
N THR A 346 11.94 -5.62 3.28
CA THR A 346 12.57 -4.54 2.51
C THR A 346 13.29 -5.03 1.26
N SER A 347 13.76 -6.29 1.25
CA SER A 347 14.27 -6.96 0.07
C SER A 347 13.39 -8.16 -0.30
N SER A 348 13.32 -8.47 -1.60
CA SER A 348 12.71 -9.72 -2.08
C SER A 348 13.59 -10.95 -1.83
N ASP A 349 14.47 -10.95 -0.80
CA ASP A 349 15.46 -12.01 -0.49
C ASP A 349 14.87 -13.34 0.02
N ARG A 350 13.64 -13.66 -0.42
CA ARG A 350 13.19 -15.06 -0.56
C ARG A 350 12.99 -15.43 -2.03
N LEU A 351 13.97 -15.13 -2.88
CA LEU A 351 14.15 -15.88 -4.13
C LEU A 351 14.62 -17.30 -3.79
N GLN A 352 13.70 -18.15 -3.27
CA GLN A 352 13.84 -19.60 -3.40
C GLN A 352 13.61 -19.94 -4.87
N LEU A 353 14.65 -19.78 -5.69
CA LEU A 353 14.78 -20.49 -6.95
C LEU A 353 15.09 -21.95 -6.61
N HIS A 354 14.07 -22.75 -6.34
CA HIS A 354 14.20 -24.20 -6.36
C HIS A 354 14.29 -24.68 -7.81
N SER A 355 15.52 -24.80 -8.31
CA SER A 355 15.87 -25.84 -9.28
C SER A 355 17.17 -26.50 -8.81
N GLY A 356 17.13 -27.83 -8.68
CA GLY A 356 18.07 -28.59 -7.88
C GLY A 356 19.51 -28.63 -8.39
N SER A 357 20.45 -28.59 -7.45
CA SER A 357 21.56 -29.55 -7.36
C SER A 357 22.35 -29.29 -6.08
N PHE A 358 22.66 -30.37 -5.38
CA PHE A 358 23.59 -30.40 -4.25
C PHE A 358 24.97 -29.88 -4.68
N ILE A 359 25.52 -28.89 -3.98
CA ILE A 359 26.95 -28.82 -3.64
C ILE A 359 27.08 -28.36 -2.19
N ARG A 360 27.87 -29.11 -1.41
CA ARG A 360 28.26 -28.82 -0.02
C ARG A 360 29.37 -27.77 0.02
N HIS A 361 29.28 -26.92 1.05
CA HIS A 361 30.32 -26.19 1.79
C HIS A 361 31.35 -25.35 1.02
N GLU A 362 31.31 -24.04 1.29
CA GLU A 362 32.38 -23.35 2.04
C GLU A 362 31.76 -22.18 2.83
N GLU A 363 31.96 -22.17 4.15
CA GLU A 363 31.57 -21.08 5.05
C GLU A 363 32.42 -19.83 4.77
N PRO A 364 31.84 -18.62 4.62
CA PRO A 364 32.63 -17.41 4.63
C PRO A 364 33.03 -17.04 6.07
N PRO A 365 34.19 -16.38 6.27
CA PRO A 365 34.81 -16.22 7.58
C PRO A 365 34.07 -15.23 8.48
N GLN A 366 34.27 -15.43 9.78
CA GLN A 366 33.76 -14.67 10.91
C GLN A 366 33.74 -13.13 10.72
N GLU A 367 32.62 -12.55 11.15
CA GLU A 367 32.36 -11.11 11.28
C GLU A 367 33.32 -10.44 12.28
N GLU A 368 34.53 -10.08 11.86
CA GLU A 368 35.36 -9.13 12.61
C GLU A 368 36.27 -8.38 11.63
N THR A 369 35.84 -7.18 11.18
CA THR A 369 36.69 -6.00 10.88
C THR A 369 35.95 -5.00 9.97
N TRP A 370 35.06 -4.15 10.52
CA TRP A 370 34.68 -2.87 9.88
C TRP A 370 34.48 -1.71 10.87
N TYR A 371 35.09 -1.79 12.07
CA TYR A 371 35.00 -0.72 13.07
C TYR A 371 36.20 0.24 13.13
N CYS A 372 37.23 0.11 12.28
CA CYS A 372 38.48 0.87 12.47
C CYS A 372 38.78 2.02 11.50
N THR A 373 37.93 2.37 10.53
CA THR A 373 38.28 3.43 9.55
C THR A 373 37.46 4.74 9.69
N ILE A 374 36.52 4.83 10.65
CA ILE A 374 35.69 6.04 10.86
C ILE A 374 36.04 6.79 12.17
N LEU A 375 37.07 6.35 12.91
CA LEU A 375 37.50 7.02 14.15
C LEU A 375 38.76 7.90 14.05
N ASN A 376 39.37 8.04 12.86
CA ASN A 376 40.56 8.89 12.66
C ASN A 376 40.28 10.23 11.92
N ARG A 377 39.02 10.71 11.90
CA ARG A 377 38.66 12.03 11.37
C ARG A 377 37.68 12.82 12.25
N MET A 378 37.84 12.76 13.58
CA MET A 378 37.17 13.70 14.49
C MET A 378 38.21 14.56 15.24
N PRO A 379 38.01 15.90 15.34
CA PRO A 379 38.93 16.79 16.06
C PRO A 379 39.02 16.47 17.57
N GLU A 380 40.21 16.72 18.15
CA GLU A 380 40.72 16.45 19.51
C GLU A 380 39.85 16.90 20.73
N ALA A 381 38.64 17.42 20.55
CA ALA A 381 37.83 17.96 21.66
C ALA A 381 36.91 16.94 22.37
N ILE A 382 37.00 15.64 22.07
CA ILE A 382 36.19 14.59 22.73
C ILE A 382 37.08 13.42 23.14
N ARG A 383 38.19 13.70 23.86
CA ARG A 383 39.02 12.68 24.53
C ARG A 383 38.87 12.67 26.06
N VAL A 384 38.07 13.55 26.64
CA VAL A 384 37.86 13.64 28.10
C VAL A 384 36.39 13.46 28.45
N ALA A 385 35.85 12.27 28.22
CA ALA A 385 34.61 11.80 28.86
C ALA A 385 34.35 10.33 28.50
N LYS A 386 35.17 9.42 29.04
CA LYS A 386 34.83 8.01 29.34
C LYS A 386 36.04 7.36 29.99
N GLY A 387 36.16 7.56 31.30
CA GLY A 387 36.92 6.65 32.16
C GLY A 387 35.92 5.68 32.78
N TYR A 388 36.02 4.42 32.41
CA TYR A 388 35.55 3.31 33.24
C TYR A 388 36.58 2.20 33.06
N GLU A 389 37.28 1.87 34.15
CA GLU A 389 37.68 0.51 34.54
C GLU A 389 38.55 0.62 35.80
N HIS A 390 38.05 0.16 36.96
CA HIS A 390 38.56 -1.03 37.66
C HIS A 390 38.09 -1.12 39.13
N MET A 391 37.81 -2.37 39.52
CA MET A 391 37.92 -2.99 40.86
C MET A 391 36.90 -2.63 41.96
N GLY A 392 36.06 -3.62 42.29
CA GLY A 392 36.21 -4.44 43.51
C GLY A 392 36.26 -3.79 44.90
N GLN A 393 35.43 -4.36 45.78
CA GLN A 393 35.45 -4.37 47.26
C GLN A 393 34.53 -3.41 48.04
N GLU A 394 33.76 -4.08 48.92
CA GLU A 394 33.16 -3.72 50.21
C GLU A 394 33.32 -2.29 50.75
N CYS A 395 32.21 -1.72 51.23
CA CYS A 395 31.96 -1.44 52.66
C CYS A 395 30.67 -0.62 52.86
N ASP A 396 29.99 -0.92 53.97
CA ASP A 396 28.91 -0.15 54.61
C ASP A 396 29.23 1.35 54.77
N VAL A 397 28.20 2.20 54.84
CA VAL A 397 27.82 3.01 56.02
C VAL A 397 26.72 4.03 55.67
N ASP A 398 25.80 4.11 56.62
CA ASP A 398 24.64 4.96 56.85
C ASP A 398 24.76 6.50 56.68
N SER A 399 23.57 7.12 56.75
CA SER A 399 23.22 8.38 57.43
C SER A 399 23.22 9.75 56.68
N GLU A 400 21.98 10.24 56.50
CA GLU A 400 21.41 11.52 56.99
C GLU A 400 22.05 12.90 56.71
N LYS A 401 21.13 13.85 56.42
CA LYS A 401 21.17 15.31 56.75
C LYS A 401 22.03 16.20 55.83
N LEU A 402 21.76 17.49 55.60
CA LEU A 402 20.86 18.50 56.16
C LEU A 402 20.74 19.60 55.07
N LEU A 403 19.54 20.04 54.70
CA LEU A 403 19.02 21.39 54.99
C LEU A 403 19.84 22.61 54.46
N SER A 404 19.14 23.39 53.62
CA SER A 404 18.78 24.80 53.88
C SER A 404 19.31 25.89 52.93
N LYS A 405 18.39 26.84 52.69
CA LYS A 405 18.53 28.24 52.23
C LYS A 405 18.65 28.51 50.72
N ASN A 406 18.11 29.60 50.20
CA ASN A 406 16.90 30.39 50.43
C ASN A 406 16.86 31.43 49.29
N ARG A 407 15.64 31.82 48.91
CA ARG A 407 15.23 33.15 48.42
C ARG A 407 15.57 33.61 46.99
N GLU A 408 14.46 33.93 46.33
CA GLU A 408 14.26 34.80 45.17
C GLU A 408 14.78 36.22 45.38
N ALA A 409 15.31 36.83 44.30
CA ALA A 409 15.02 38.21 43.92
C ALA A 409 15.52 38.47 42.47
N SER A 410 14.60 38.92 41.62
CA SER A 410 14.86 39.65 40.36
C SER A 410 14.84 41.17 40.69
N PRO A 411 15.41 42.09 39.88
CA PRO A 411 14.99 42.30 38.48
C PRO A 411 16.11 42.67 37.48
N ALA A 412 15.75 42.64 36.19
CA ALA A 412 16.57 42.92 34.99
C ALA A 412 16.93 44.43 34.84
N PRO A 413 17.79 44.91 33.89
CA PRO A 413 17.77 44.53 32.47
C PRO A 413 19.10 44.50 31.66
N THR A 414 19.00 43.88 30.47
CA THR A 414 19.68 44.20 29.18
C THR A 414 20.91 43.39 28.72
N ARG A 415 20.73 42.74 27.55
CA ARG A 415 21.65 42.44 26.43
C ARG A 415 22.68 41.29 26.54
N GLN A 416 22.32 40.22 25.79
CA GLN A 416 23.12 39.56 24.74
C GLN A 416 24.19 38.49 25.10
N ILE A 417 23.97 37.30 24.51
CA ILE A 417 24.92 36.26 24.05
C ILE A 417 24.86 34.89 24.79
N ALA A 418 24.80 33.85 23.94
CA ALA A 418 25.06 32.41 24.17
C ALA A 418 23.94 31.50 24.71
N LEU A 419 22.95 31.24 23.86
CA LEU A 419 22.33 29.93 23.71
C LEU A 419 23.35 28.95 23.12
N GLY A 420 23.78 27.95 23.89
CA GLY A 420 24.54 26.86 23.28
C GLY A 420 25.22 25.91 24.24
N GLU A 421 24.49 25.24 25.15
CA GLU A 421 25.07 24.06 25.82
C GLU A 421 24.11 23.08 26.53
N ARG A 422 22.78 23.24 26.45
CA ARG A 422 21.82 22.26 27.02
C ARG A 422 21.31 21.17 26.06
N GLY A 423 21.77 21.19 24.79
CA GLY A 423 21.26 20.31 23.73
C GLY A 423 22.02 18.99 23.51
N ARG A 424 23.13 18.76 24.24
CA ARG A 424 24.04 17.62 23.99
C ARG A 424 23.84 16.44 24.96
N PHE A 425 23.51 16.70 26.22
CA PHE A 425 23.36 15.63 27.22
C PHE A 425 22.04 14.83 27.12
N ARG A 426 20.95 15.42 26.59
CA ARG A 426 19.69 14.69 26.33
C ARG A 426 19.76 13.71 25.15
N ARG A 427 20.66 13.91 24.18
CA ARG A 427 20.76 13.05 22.99
C ARG A 427 21.49 11.73 23.24
N LEU A 428 22.38 11.69 24.25
CA LEU A 428 23.14 10.46 24.56
C LEU A 428 22.31 9.50 25.43
N PHE A 429 21.50 10.03 26.36
CA PHE A 429 20.63 9.21 27.22
C PHE A 429 19.45 8.58 26.44
N ILE A 430 18.89 9.30 25.45
CA ILE A 430 17.84 8.77 24.56
C ILE A 430 18.40 7.70 23.61
N ARG A 431 19.65 7.83 23.14
CA ARG A 431 20.27 6.82 22.26
C ARG A 431 20.51 5.47 22.97
N VAL A 432 20.86 5.49 24.26
CA VAL A 432 21.03 4.25 25.05
C VAL A 432 19.68 3.62 25.38
N LEU A 433 18.64 4.41 25.66
CA LEU A 433 17.26 3.89 25.85
C LEU A 433 16.61 3.39 24.54
N CYS A 434 16.91 4.02 23.40
CA CYS A 434 16.44 3.57 22.09
C CYS A 434 17.17 2.31 21.61
N ALA A 435 18.45 2.13 21.96
CA ALA A 435 19.19 0.90 21.69
C ALA A 435 18.67 -0.29 22.53
N TRP A 436 18.11 -0.03 23.72
CA TRP A 436 17.48 -1.06 24.55
C TRP A 436 16.05 -1.43 24.08
N LYS A 437 15.30 -0.48 23.49
CA LYS A 437 13.96 -0.73 22.91
C LYS A 437 13.99 -1.33 21.49
N ALA A 438 15.09 -1.22 20.76
CA ALA A 438 15.25 -1.79 19.42
C ALA A 438 15.67 -3.28 19.44
N ALA A 439 16.03 -3.84 20.59
CA ALA A 439 16.49 -5.23 20.73
C ALA A 439 15.36 -6.26 20.97
N GLY A 440 14.09 -5.94 20.67
CA GLY A 440 13.00 -6.86 20.96
C GLY A 440 11.69 -6.61 20.22
N ALA A 441 11.70 -6.73 18.89
CA ALA A 441 10.53 -7.32 18.21
C ALA A 441 10.58 -8.84 18.45
N MET A 442 10.35 -9.26 19.70
CA MET A 442 10.51 -10.65 20.11
C MET A 442 9.34 -11.46 19.54
N ALA A 443 9.63 -12.26 18.50
CA ALA A 443 8.78 -13.37 18.12
C ALA A 443 8.54 -14.25 19.37
N LEU A 444 7.27 -14.48 19.70
CA LEU A 444 6.87 -15.26 20.87
C LEU A 444 6.73 -16.72 20.46
N ARG A 445 7.62 -17.58 20.95
CA ARG A 445 7.47 -19.03 20.77
C ARG A 445 6.58 -19.56 21.88
N LEU A 446 5.41 -20.10 21.56
CA LEU A 446 4.52 -20.75 22.52
C LEU A 446 4.45 -22.25 22.23
N ASN A 447 4.34 -23.06 23.27
CA ASN A 447 4.10 -24.48 23.16
C ASN A 447 2.63 -24.77 23.47
N VAL A 448 1.97 -25.58 22.64
CA VAL A 448 0.59 -26.01 22.87
C VAL A 448 0.61 -27.50 23.16
N LYS A 449 0.16 -27.88 24.36
CA LYS A 449 0.12 -29.25 24.84
C LYS A 449 -1.32 -29.77 24.82
N LEU A 450 -1.55 -30.86 24.09
CA LEU A 450 -2.82 -31.58 24.10
C LEU A 450 -2.94 -32.44 25.36
N LEU A 451 -4.17 -32.75 25.77
CA LEU A 451 -4.42 -33.70 26.86
C LEU A 451 -3.92 -35.13 26.54
N THR A 452 -3.70 -35.44 25.26
CA THR A 452 -3.07 -36.69 24.79
C THR A 452 -1.57 -36.76 25.10
N GLY A 453 -0.95 -35.64 25.51
CA GLY A 453 0.48 -35.54 25.81
C GLY A 453 1.31 -34.95 24.67
N GLU A 454 0.74 -34.77 23.48
CA GLU A 454 1.40 -34.18 22.30
C GLU A 454 1.71 -32.69 22.51
N LEU A 455 2.86 -32.23 21.99
CA LEU A 455 3.36 -30.87 22.17
C LEU A 455 3.73 -30.24 20.83
N HIS A 456 3.12 -29.10 20.50
CA HIS A 456 3.43 -28.34 19.28
C HIS A 456 4.03 -26.98 19.62
N SER A 457 5.20 -26.65 19.07
CA SER A 457 5.77 -25.31 19.14
C SER A 457 5.25 -24.42 18.01
N LEU A 458 4.65 -23.28 18.34
CA LEU A 458 4.18 -22.27 17.39
C LEU A 458 4.92 -20.94 17.64
N ILE A 459 5.29 -20.26 16.56
CA ILE A 459 5.82 -18.89 16.61
C ILE A 459 4.66 -17.93 16.31
N THR A 460 4.43 -16.98 17.21
CA THR A 460 3.36 -15.99 17.11
C THR A 460 3.85 -14.61 17.57
N SER A 461 3.05 -13.56 17.34
CA SER A 461 3.30 -12.23 17.87
C SER A 461 2.58 -12.04 19.21
N PRO A 462 3.19 -11.37 20.21
CA PRO A 462 2.48 -10.97 21.44
C PRO A 462 1.23 -10.10 21.17
N SER A 463 1.17 -9.39 20.05
CA SER A 463 0.01 -8.54 19.70
C SER A 463 -1.17 -9.29 19.09
N ARG A 464 -0.99 -10.56 18.70
CA ARG A 464 -2.03 -11.38 18.06
C ARG A 464 -3.17 -11.70 19.03
N THR A 465 -4.42 -11.72 18.55
CA THR A 465 -5.56 -12.14 19.38
C THR A 465 -5.50 -13.63 19.68
N VAL A 466 -6.12 -14.04 20.79
CA VAL A 466 -6.26 -15.46 21.12
C VAL A 466 -7.04 -16.19 20.03
N TRP A 467 -8.06 -15.58 19.43
CA TRP A 467 -8.79 -16.16 18.30
C TRP A 467 -7.87 -16.51 17.13
N ASP A 468 -7.07 -15.55 16.67
CA ASP A 468 -6.17 -15.78 15.54
C ASP A 468 -5.10 -16.83 15.88
N PHE A 469 -4.69 -16.90 17.14
CA PHE A 469 -3.79 -17.95 17.61
C PHE A 469 -4.47 -19.33 17.61
N LYS A 470 -5.75 -19.44 18.01
CA LYS A 470 -6.52 -20.69 17.90
C LYS A 470 -6.65 -21.17 16.45
N VAL A 471 -6.85 -20.25 15.50
CA VAL A 471 -6.82 -20.58 14.06
C VAL A 471 -5.45 -21.16 13.66
N GLN A 472 -4.34 -20.57 14.13
CA GLN A 472 -3.00 -21.11 13.88
C GLN A 472 -2.77 -22.48 14.55
N VAL A 473 -3.38 -22.72 15.71
CA VAL A 473 -3.33 -24.01 16.41
C VAL A 473 -4.11 -25.08 15.65
N GLU A 474 -5.23 -24.75 15.01
CA GLU A 474 -5.99 -25.69 14.16
C GLU A 474 -5.12 -26.24 13.02
N GLU A 475 -4.32 -25.41 12.36
CA GLU A 475 -3.42 -25.84 11.27
C GLU A 475 -2.39 -26.90 11.72
N LYS A 476 -2.04 -26.92 13.00
CA LYS A 476 -1.08 -27.88 13.58
C LYS A 476 -1.72 -29.08 14.27
N THR A 477 -2.91 -28.90 14.85
CA THR A 477 -3.55 -29.91 15.71
C THR A 477 -4.78 -30.54 15.08
N GLY A 478 -5.34 -29.96 14.03
CA GLY A 478 -6.63 -30.37 13.43
C GLY A 478 -7.86 -30.05 14.27
N VAL A 479 -7.70 -29.48 15.47
CA VAL A 479 -8.83 -29.13 16.35
C VAL A 479 -9.43 -27.79 15.91
N SER A 480 -10.73 -27.74 15.64
CA SER A 480 -11.39 -26.51 15.20
C SER A 480 -11.31 -25.40 16.26
N PRO A 481 -11.05 -24.12 15.91
CA PRO A 481 -10.90 -23.02 16.87
C PRO A 481 -12.13 -22.84 17.79
N TYR A 482 -13.33 -23.21 17.30
CA TYR A 482 -14.58 -23.21 18.08
C TYR A 482 -14.61 -24.26 19.20
N GLN A 483 -13.81 -25.32 19.06
CA GLN A 483 -13.66 -26.40 20.03
C GLN A 483 -12.41 -26.21 20.91
N GLN A 484 -11.59 -25.18 20.66
CA GLN A 484 -10.37 -24.94 21.42
C GLN A 484 -10.63 -24.08 22.66
N ARG A 485 -10.22 -24.57 23.82
CA ARG A 485 -10.02 -23.78 25.05
C ARG A 485 -8.55 -23.83 25.42
N LEU A 486 -7.90 -22.67 25.43
CA LEU A 486 -6.50 -22.53 25.78
C LEU A 486 -6.38 -22.01 27.21
N ALA A 487 -5.54 -22.66 28.02
CA ALA A 487 -5.28 -22.27 29.42
C ALA A 487 -3.79 -22.36 29.74
N CYS A 488 -3.29 -21.47 30.61
CA CYS A 488 -1.89 -21.49 31.04
C CYS A 488 -1.58 -22.65 32.00
N GLN A 489 -0.45 -23.33 31.80
CA GLN A 489 -0.04 -24.46 32.66
C GLN A 489 0.53 -24.01 34.03
N LYS A 490 1.06 -22.78 34.15
CA LYS A 490 1.70 -22.26 35.38
C LYS A 490 0.66 -21.71 36.36
N GLY A 491 0.03 -22.56 37.18
CA GLY A 491 -0.54 -22.23 38.50
C GLY A 491 -1.73 -21.26 38.58
N THR A 492 -2.01 -20.46 37.54
CA THR A 492 -3.18 -19.63 37.38
C THR A 492 -3.94 -20.13 36.15
N CYS A 493 -5.08 -20.78 36.40
CA CYS A 493 -5.98 -21.21 35.33
C CYS A 493 -6.70 -19.96 34.79
N VAL A 494 -6.03 -19.19 33.95
CA VAL A 494 -6.65 -18.09 33.21
C VAL A 494 -7.06 -18.66 31.86
N ASP A 495 -8.36 -18.67 31.60
CA ASP A 495 -8.87 -18.94 30.26
C ASP A 495 -8.48 -17.80 29.33
N LEU A 496 -7.87 -18.13 28.20
CA LEU A 496 -7.53 -17.15 27.18
C LEU A 496 -8.79 -16.81 26.39
N ALA A 497 -9.20 -15.54 26.44
CA ALA A 497 -10.40 -15.00 25.81
C ALA A 497 -10.12 -14.58 24.37
N ASP A 498 -11.00 -14.98 23.44
CA ASP A 498 -10.78 -14.89 21.99
C ASP A 498 -10.42 -13.48 21.48
N ASN A 499 -11.02 -12.44 22.07
CA ASN A 499 -10.85 -11.05 21.64
C ASN A 499 -9.72 -10.31 22.37
N THR A 500 -8.94 -10.99 23.19
CA THR A 500 -7.84 -10.41 23.96
C THR A 500 -6.50 -10.76 23.30
N PRO A 501 -5.54 -9.82 23.20
CA PRO A 501 -4.21 -10.12 22.67
C PRO A 501 -3.41 -11.03 23.62
N LEU A 502 -2.53 -11.87 23.07
CA LEU A 502 -1.68 -12.80 23.84
C LEU A 502 -0.80 -12.09 24.89
N SER A 503 -0.35 -10.86 24.60
CA SER A 503 0.45 -10.04 25.50
C SER A 503 -0.27 -9.65 26.79
N ALA A 504 -1.60 -9.57 26.78
CA ALA A 504 -2.38 -9.24 27.97
C ALA A 504 -2.28 -10.32 29.06
N TYR A 505 -1.90 -11.54 28.69
CA TYR A 505 -1.76 -12.68 29.60
C TYR A 505 -0.35 -12.83 30.19
N GLY A 506 0.58 -11.91 29.87
CA GLY A 506 1.94 -11.96 30.38
C GLY A 506 2.73 -13.20 29.93
N LEU A 507 2.40 -13.75 28.75
CA LEU A 507 3.04 -14.94 28.20
C LEU A 507 4.48 -14.63 27.77
N GLU A 508 5.42 -15.48 28.19
CA GLU A 508 6.83 -15.42 27.80
C GLU A 508 7.17 -16.47 26.74
N SER A 509 8.25 -16.26 26.01
CA SER A 509 8.74 -17.23 25.02
C SER A 509 9.11 -18.54 25.72
N GLY A 510 8.64 -19.66 25.17
CA GLY A 510 8.75 -21.01 25.74
C GLY A 510 7.59 -21.41 26.68
N ASN A 511 6.65 -20.51 26.98
CA ASN A 511 5.48 -20.87 27.79
C ASN A 511 4.63 -21.97 27.14
N THR A 512 4.02 -22.82 27.97
CA THR A 512 3.17 -23.92 27.53
C THR A 512 1.71 -23.65 27.87
N LEU A 513 0.86 -23.68 26.85
CA LEU A 513 -0.58 -23.58 26.91
C LEU A 513 -1.18 -24.99 26.80
N LEU A 514 -2.14 -25.31 27.66
CA LEU A 514 -2.94 -26.52 27.57
C LEU A 514 -4.08 -26.29 26.58
N LEU A 515 -4.22 -27.18 25.60
CA LEU A 515 -5.36 -27.22 24.69
C LEU A 515 -6.39 -28.23 25.22
N ILE A 516 -7.53 -27.69 25.68
CA ILE A 516 -8.70 -28.46 26.09
C ILE A 516 -9.71 -28.44 24.95
N VAL A 517 -10.07 -29.61 24.44
CA VAL A 517 -11.10 -29.77 23.40
C VAL A 517 -12.47 -29.76 24.06
N LYS A 518 -13.31 -28.81 23.69
CA LYS A 518 -14.70 -28.69 24.15
C LYS A 518 -15.69 -28.95 23.01
N ASN A 519 -16.96 -29.18 23.38
CA ASN A 519 -18.04 -29.24 22.42
C ASN A 519 -18.24 -27.87 21.75
N GLU A 520 -18.74 -27.89 20.51
CA GLU A 520 -19.09 -26.69 19.77
C GLU A 520 -20.28 -26.00 20.45
N GLU A 521 -20.15 -24.70 20.71
CA GLU A 521 -21.17 -23.86 21.36
C GLU A 521 -21.58 -22.73 20.42
N SER A 522 -22.77 -22.16 20.64
CA SER A 522 -23.23 -21.00 19.87
C SER A 522 -22.31 -19.81 20.09
N ILE A 523 -21.84 -19.21 18.99
CA ILE A 523 -21.07 -17.97 19.02
C ILE A 523 -21.99 -16.78 18.80
N ARG A 524 -21.64 -15.65 19.42
CA ARG A 524 -22.27 -14.37 19.12
C ARG A 524 -21.62 -13.77 17.88
N VAL A 525 -22.42 -13.26 16.94
CA VAL A 525 -21.93 -12.51 15.78
C VAL A 525 -22.76 -11.23 15.63
N PHE A 526 -22.16 -10.21 15.02
CA PHE A 526 -22.81 -8.96 14.72
C PHE A 526 -23.17 -8.90 13.24
N LEU A 527 -24.34 -8.38 12.91
CA LEU A 527 -24.76 -8.10 11.54
C LEU A 527 -24.92 -6.60 11.37
N LYS A 528 -24.12 -5.98 10.51
CA LYS A 528 -24.23 -4.55 10.18
C LYS A 528 -24.97 -4.37 8.85
N ASN A 529 -26.09 -3.65 8.87
CA ASN A 529 -26.86 -3.38 7.65
C ASN A 529 -26.36 -2.16 6.87
N ASP A 530 -26.93 -1.95 5.68
CA ASP A 530 -26.64 -0.84 4.75
C ASP A 530 -26.89 0.55 5.36
N ARG A 531 -27.77 0.64 6.37
CA ARG A 531 -28.06 1.85 7.15
C ARG A 531 -27.13 2.03 8.35
N GLY A 532 -26.14 1.15 8.52
CA GLY A 532 -25.16 1.18 9.61
C GLY A 532 -25.66 0.69 10.97
N ARG A 533 -26.88 0.16 11.08
CA ARG A 533 -27.39 -0.46 12.32
C ARG A 533 -26.75 -1.83 12.50
N THR A 534 -26.46 -2.18 13.76
CA THR A 534 -25.83 -3.47 14.12
C THR A 534 -26.80 -4.31 14.96
N SER A 535 -27.17 -5.47 14.43
CA SER A 535 -27.99 -6.49 15.09
C SER A 535 -27.09 -7.61 15.63
N THR A 536 -27.47 -8.25 16.74
CA THR A 536 -26.70 -9.36 17.33
C THR A 536 -27.40 -10.69 17.07
N TYR A 537 -26.66 -11.71 16.64
CA TYR A 537 -27.15 -13.06 16.38
C TYR A 537 -26.33 -14.08 17.19
N LEU A 538 -26.99 -15.16 17.62
CA LEU A 538 -26.34 -16.35 18.16
C LEU A 538 -26.42 -17.46 17.11
N VAL A 539 -25.28 -17.94 16.65
CA VAL A 539 -25.18 -18.92 15.56
C VAL A 539 -24.28 -20.07 15.97
N LEU A 540 -24.57 -21.29 15.52
CA LEU A 540 -23.63 -22.40 15.65
C LEU A 540 -22.66 -22.36 14.47
N PRO A 541 -21.34 -22.54 14.68
CA PRO A 541 -20.41 -22.58 13.56
C PRO A 541 -20.69 -23.75 12.59
N SER A 542 -21.37 -24.81 13.04
CA SER A 542 -21.86 -25.90 12.20
C SER A 542 -23.13 -25.59 11.39
N ASP A 543 -23.82 -24.47 11.66
CA ASP A 543 -24.99 -24.03 10.89
C ASP A 543 -24.61 -23.75 9.44
N LEU A 544 -25.55 -24.01 8.52
CA LEU A 544 -25.41 -23.61 7.12
C LEU A 544 -25.65 -22.10 6.97
N VAL A 545 -24.97 -21.49 6.01
CA VAL A 545 -25.21 -20.09 5.64
C VAL A 545 -26.67 -19.87 5.22
N SER A 546 -27.31 -20.84 4.57
CA SER A 546 -28.73 -20.76 4.22
C SER A 546 -29.62 -20.56 5.45
N GLN A 547 -29.37 -21.30 6.53
CA GLN A 547 -30.12 -21.18 7.79
C GLN A 547 -29.88 -19.81 8.44
N PHE A 548 -28.64 -19.32 8.43
CA PHE A 548 -28.35 -17.98 8.94
C PHE A 548 -29.05 -16.88 8.12
N ARG A 549 -29.11 -17.00 6.79
CA ARG A 549 -29.84 -16.06 5.94
C ARG A 549 -31.34 -16.06 6.20
N GLU A 550 -31.94 -17.19 6.51
CA GLU A 550 -33.35 -17.25 6.92
C GLU A 550 -33.59 -16.51 8.24
N GLN A 551 -32.67 -16.62 9.21
CA GLN A 551 -32.75 -15.85 10.46
C GLN A 551 -32.68 -14.34 10.18
N VAL A 552 -31.74 -13.92 9.33
CA VAL A 552 -31.59 -12.52 8.90
C VAL A 552 -32.84 -12.03 8.16
N GLN A 553 -33.42 -12.83 7.26
CA GLN A 553 -34.66 -12.46 6.56
C GLN A 553 -35.81 -12.16 7.52
N ARG A 554 -36.00 -13.02 8.54
CA ARG A 554 -37.09 -12.86 9.52
C ARG A 554 -36.90 -11.62 10.38
N GLN A 555 -35.65 -11.31 10.76
CA GLN A 555 -35.34 -10.24 11.70
C GLN A 555 -35.17 -8.87 11.03
N GLU A 556 -34.60 -8.80 9.83
CA GLU A 556 -34.42 -7.54 9.07
C GLU A 556 -35.61 -7.22 8.14
N ASN A 557 -36.55 -8.17 7.95
CA ASN A 557 -37.71 -8.05 7.06
C ASN A 557 -37.33 -7.78 5.58
N ILE A 558 -36.34 -8.53 5.07
CA ILE A 558 -35.82 -8.43 3.70
C ILE A 558 -35.76 -9.85 3.10
N HIS A 559 -36.30 -10.06 1.90
CA HIS A 559 -36.24 -11.39 1.26
C HIS A 559 -34.80 -11.82 0.94
N THR A 560 -34.49 -13.12 1.05
CA THR A 560 -33.14 -13.68 0.85
C THR A 560 -32.52 -13.37 -0.51
N ASP A 561 -33.33 -13.14 -1.55
CA ASP A 561 -32.88 -12.76 -2.89
C ASP A 561 -32.53 -11.27 -3.03
N GLN A 562 -32.96 -10.43 -2.09
CA GLN A 562 -32.73 -8.99 -2.08
C GLN A 562 -31.47 -8.59 -1.31
N PHE A 563 -30.80 -9.51 -0.62
CA PHE A 563 -29.56 -9.23 0.09
C PHE A 563 -28.52 -10.34 -0.06
N TRP A 564 -27.27 -10.01 0.25
CA TRP A 564 -26.18 -10.96 0.41
C TRP A 564 -25.33 -10.56 1.63
N LEU A 565 -24.67 -11.56 2.23
CA LEU A 565 -23.91 -11.41 3.47
C LEU A 565 -22.41 -11.52 3.17
N VAL A 566 -21.60 -10.73 3.88
CA VAL A 566 -20.13 -10.71 3.72
C VAL A 566 -19.45 -10.77 5.06
N TYR A 567 -18.46 -11.64 5.19
CA TYR A 567 -17.55 -11.65 6.33
C TYR A 567 -16.11 -11.59 5.83
N GLU A 568 -15.31 -10.64 6.34
CA GLU A 568 -13.91 -10.42 5.93
C GLU A 568 -13.70 -10.36 4.40
N GLY A 569 -14.62 -9.71 3.68
CA GLY A 569 -14.58 -9.58 2.22
C GLY A 569 -15.02 -10.82 1.43
N LYS A 570 -15.36 -11.93 2.09
CA LYS A 570 -15.86 -13.15 1.44
C LYS A 570 -17.40 -13.17 1.46
N PRO A 571 -18.07 -13.32 0.32
CA PRO A 571 -19.51 -13.53 0.29
C PRO A 571 -19.85 -14.87 0.97
N LEU A 572 -20.85 -14.87 1.86
CA LEU A 572 -21.36 -16.09 2.47
C LEU A 572 -22.31 -16.79 1.50
N GLU A 573 -21.91 -17.97 1.04
CA GLU A 573 -22.64 -18.78 0.06
C GLU A 573 -23.46 -19.87 0.75
N ASN A 574 -24.67 -20.12 0.25
CA ASN A 574 -25.65 -20.99 0.91
C ASN A 574 -25.19 -22.44 1.13
N GLY A 575 -24.25 -22.94 0.32
CA GLY A 575 -23.77 -24.33 0.37
C GLY A 575 -22.72 -24.61 1.44
N HIS A 576 -22.24 -23.60 2.16
CA HIS A 576 -21.18 -23.72 3.14
C HIS A 576 -21.69 -23.56 4.58
N LYS A 577 -20.96 -24.15 5.53
CA LYS A 577 -21.15 -23.93 6.97
C LYS A 577 -20.55 -22.58 7.39
N LEU A 578 -21.04 -21.97 8.46
CA LEU A 578 -20.46 -20.73 9.00
C LEU A 578 -18.99 -20.89 9.41
N SER A 579 -18.61 -22.06 9.93
CA SER A 579 -17.24 -22.40 10.33
C SER A 579 -16.25 -22.45 9.15
N TYR A 580 -16.73 -22.66 7.92
CA TYR A 580 -15.90 -22.57 6.71
C TYR A 580 -15.27 -21.18 6.54
N TYR A 581 -16.02 -20.14 6.94
CA TYR A 581 -15.58 -18.75 6.84
C TYR A 581 -14.77 -18.28 8.04
N LYS A 582 -14.52 -19.17 9.03
CA LYS A 582 -13.76 -18.87 10.25
C LYS A 582 -14.27 -17.60 10.96
N ILE A 583 -15.59 -17.41 10.98
CA ILE A 583 -16.25 -16.27 11.63
C ILE A 583 -15.86 -16.24 13.11
N ALA A 584 -15.20 -15.17 13.53
CA ALA A 584 -14.77 -14.99 14.90
C ALA A 584 -15.96 -14.77 15.85
N PRO A 585 -15.87 -15.20 17.11
CA PRO A 585 -16.79 -14.76 18.16
C PRO A 585 -16.78 -13.23 18.25
N ASN A 586 -17.97 -12.64 18.23
CA ASN A 586 -18.21 -11.20 18.13
C ASN A 586 -17.70 -10.57 16.81
N GLY A 587 -17.48 -11.38 15.77
CA GLY A 587 -17.17 -10.91 14.42
C GLY A 587 -18.35 -10.19 13.76
N THR A 588 -18.08 -9.25 12.86
CA THR A 588 -19.12 -8.47 12.16
C THR A 588 -19.29 -8.95 10.73
N ILE A 589 -20.50 -9.40 10.40
CA ILE A 589 -21.00 -9.76 9.09
C ILE A 589 -21.74 -8.55 8.50
N PHE A 590 -21.50 -8.22 7.25
CA PHE A 590 -22.13 -7.09 6.57
C PHE A 590 -23.28 -7.56 5.69
N LEU A 591 -24.46 -6.96 5.86
CA LEU A 591 -25.62 -7.14 4.98
C LEU A 591 -25.58 -6.10 3.87
N ASN A 592 -25.63 -6.57 2.63
CA ASN A 592 -25.62 -5.73 1.45
C ASN A 592 -26.89 -5.97 0.62
N LEU A 593 -27.59 -4.90 0.23
CA LEU A 593 -28.78 -4.97 -0.62
C LEU A 593 -28.41 -5.14 -2.09
N ARG A 594 -29.21 -5.88 -2.84
CA ARG A 594 -29.14 -5.94 -4.30
C ARG A 594 -29.88 -4.74 -4.89
N LEU A 595 -29.27 -4.05 -5.85
CA LEU A 595 -29.91 -2.95 -6.58
C LEU A 595 -31.07 -3.50 -7.43
N ARG A 596 -32.28 -2.95 -7.28
CA ARG A 596 -33.42 -3.30 -8.13
C ARG A 596 -33.23 -2.71 -9.52
N GLY A 597 -32.80 -3.55 -10.46
CA GLY A 597 -32.76 -3.26 -11.89
C GLY A 597 -32.64 -4.56 -12.70
N GLY A 598 -33.74 -4.99 -13.33
CA GLY A 598 -33.75 -5.91 -14.47
C GLY A 598 -33.28 -7.35 -14.25
N TRP A 599 -34.01 -8.16 -13.48
CA TRP A 599 -33.97 -9.62 -13.67
C TRP A 599 -34.84 -9.93 -14.91
N MET A 600 -34.25 -9.93 -16.10
CA MET A 600 -34.84 -10.67 -17.21
C MET A 600 -34.69 -12.16 -16.88
N ASP A 601 -35.79 -12.89 -17.00
CA ASP A 601 -35.84 -14.34 -16.94
C ASP A 601 -34.63 -14.96 -17.64
N GLN A 602 -33.99 -15.91 -16.97
CA GLN A 602 -33.19 -16.90 -17.70
C GLN A 602 -34.13 -17.56 -18.72
N PRO A 603 -33.77 -17.66 -20.01
CA PRO A 603 -34.56 -18.46 -20.93
C PRO A 603 -34.49 -19.90 -20.42
N ARG A 604 -35.62 -20.38 -19.89
CA ARG A 604 -35.85 -21.82 -19.74
C ARG A 604 -35.68 -22.42 -21.12
N CYS A 605 -34.72 -23.34 -21.25
CA CYS A 605 -34.70 -24.23 -22.40
C CYS A 605 -36.08 -24.89 -22.55
N PRO A 606 -36.68 -24.93 -23.75
CA PRO A 606 -37.90 -25.68 -23.94
C PRO A 606 -37.64 -27.17 -23.67
N PRO A 607 -38.66 -27.92 -23.20
CA PRO A 607 -38.53 -29.36 -23.01
C PRO A 607 -38.20 -30.02 -24.34
N CYS A 608 -37.14 -30.83 -24.37
CA CYS A 608 -36.94 -31.78 -25.45
C CYS A 608 -38.11 -32.77 -25.39
N LEU A 609 -38.92 -32.82 -26.45
CA LEU A 609 -39.85 -33.91 -26.68
C LEU A 609 -39.04 -35.19 -26.90
N GLY A 610 -39.31 -36.19 -26.06
CA GLY A 610 -38.77 -37.55 -26.10
C GLY A 610 -39.44 -38.36 -25.01
#